data_AF-A0A812GE63-F1
#
_entry.id   AF-A0A812GE63-F1
#
_cell.length_a   1.000
_cell.length_b   1.000
_cell.length_c   1.000
_cell.angle_alpha   90.00
_cell.angle_beta   90.00
_cell.angle_gamma   90.00
#
_symmetry.space_group_name_H-M   'P 1'
#
loop_
_entity.id
_entity.type
_entity.pdbx_description
1 polymer ?
#
loop_
_entity_poly.entity_id
_entity_poly.type
_entity_poly.pdbx_seq_one_letter_code
_entity_poly.pdbx_strand_id
1 'polypeptide(L)'
;MALRVCKRRRVARPPTSIKLNIGGEKLIEVSPDIFDILGENRLSSQLSGRCEAQHDANGNIFLDYSPEVFMPLVEWLRDLRDMRDAEPNVIVQVLVQDERRYSWIRMMRAFSVDVRHLAMAGVQFHELVAVGYSGTQLRSVFKLDCTLQLALGVSVEELQQAGFSEEDIRGAEAILREYPDPLGNTDYIFRQDPPLVWGPWREYLVPCPFTYAGE
;
A
#
# COMPACT_ATOMS: atom_id res chain seq x y z
N MET A 1 4.97 28.38 26.46
CA MET A 1 4.95 27.20 25.57
C MET A 1 5.18 27.72 24.16
N ALA A 2 6.42 27.68 23.65
CA ALA A 2 6.78 28.29 22.38
C ALA A 2 6.45 27.35 21.21
N LEU A 3 5.46 27.72 20.40
CA LEU A 3 5.17 27.06 19.13
C LEU A 3 6.37 27.26 18.20
N ARG A 4 7.09 26.18 17.89
CA ARG A 4 8.12 26.19 16.84
C ARG A 4 7.43 26.37 15.50
N VAL A 5 7.41 27.61 15.01
CA VAL A 5 7.02 27.93 13.64
C VAL A 5 8.09 27.33 12.71
N CYS A 6 7.75 26.24 12.01
CA CYS A 6 8.53 25.74 10.89
C CYS A 6 8.63 26.86 9.84
N LYS A 7 9.76 27.55 9.79
CA LYS A 7 10.10 28.48 8.71
C LYS A 7 10.03 27.70 7.40
N ARG A 8 9.04 27.99 6.55
CA ARG A 8 9.04 27.60 5.13
C ARG A 8 10.31 28.20 4.49
N ARG A 9 11.37 27.41 4.39
CA ARG A 9 12.53 27.73 3.56
C ARG A 9 12.03 27.85 2.12
N ARG A 10 12.45 28.91 1.43
CA ARG A 10 12.27 29.02 -0.02
C ARG A 10 12.93 27.80 -0.65
N VAL A 11 12.11 26.96 -1.29
CA VAL A 11 12.54 25.72 -1.92
C VAL A 11 13.41 26.12 -3.11
N ALA A 12 14.72 25.87 -3.00
CA ALA A 12 15.59 25.84 -4.16
C ALA A 12 14.98 24.87 -5.17
N ARG A 13 15.09 25.18 -6.48
CA ARG A 13 14.57 24.30 -7.55
C ARG A 13 14.99 22.86 -7.23
N PRO A 14 14.04 21.93 -7.05
CA PRO A 14 14.36 20.59 -6.57
C PRO A 14 15.40 19.98 -7.52
N PRO A 15 16.40 19.26 -6.98
CA PRO A 15 17.38 18.58 -7.81
C PRO A 15 16.63 17.66 -8.79
N THR A 16 17.01 17.72 -10.07
CA THR A 16 16.37 16.93 -11.15
C THR A 16 16.50 15.43 -10.94
N SER A 17 17.48 15.02 -10.15
CA SER A 17 17.75 13.63 -9.79
C SER A 17 18.44 13.57 -8.43
N ILE A 18 18.22 12.47 -7.73
CA ILE A 18 18.87 12.13 -6.46
C ILE A 18 19.55 10.77 -6.60
N LYS A 19 20.69 10.61 -5.91
CA LYS A 19 21.42 9.34 -5.85
C LYS A 19 21.06 8.59 -4.58
N LEU A 20 20.63 7.34 -4.75
CA LEU A 20 20.26 6.43 -3.67
C LEU A 20 21.26 5.29 -3.60
N ASN A 21 21.85 5.08 -2.43
CA ASN A 21 22.66 3.92 -2.10
C ASN A 21 21.79 2.92 -1.33
N ILE A 22 21.50 1.77 -1.96
CA ILE A 22 20.62 0.72 -1.46
C ILE A 22 21.48 -0.41 -0.90
N GLY A 23 21.40 -0.61 0.41
CA GLY A 23 22.10 -1.69 1.13
C GLY A 23 23.62 -1.59 1.11
N GLY A 24 24.21 -0.50 0.59
CA GLY A 24 25.65 -0.42 0.35
C GLY A 24 26.11 -1.15 -0.92
N GLU A 25 25.18 -1.79 -1.63
CA GLU A 25 25.46 -2.69 -2.75
C GLU A 25 25.10 -2.07 -4.10
N LYS A 26 24.01 -1.29 -4.16
CA LYS A 26 23.50 -0.75 -5.42
C LYS A 26 23.30 0.77 -5.33
N LEU A 27 23.98 1.49 -6.21
CA LEU A 27 23.79 2.92 -6.41
C LEU A 27 22.85 3.16 -7.61
N ILE A 28 21.75 3.87 -7.39
CA ILE A 28 20.84 4.29 -8.46
C ILE A 28 20.65 5.79 -8.47
N GLU A 29 20.28 6.33 -9.63
CA GLU A 29 19.87 7.72 -9.80
C GLU A 29 18.41 7.75 -10.23
N VAL A 30 17.59 8.50 -9.50
CA VAL A 30 16.13 8.57 -9.71
C VAL A 30 15.62 9.99 -9.54
N SER A 31 14.53 10.33 -10.23
CA SER A 31 13.80 11.56 -9.93
C SER A 31 13.01 11.37 -8.63
N PRO A 32 13.05 12.32 -7.68
CA PRO A 32 12.20 12.29 -6.48
C PRO A 32 10.70 12.18 -6.81
N ASP A 33 10.27 12.73 -7.95
CA ASP A 33 8.86 12.82 -8.34
C ASP A 33 8.20 11.45 -8.54
N ILE A 34 8.97 10.40 -8.83
CA ILE A 34 8.39 9.05 -8.98
C ILE A 34 7.80 8.52 -7.66
N PHE A 35 8.28 9.00 -6.52
CA PHE A 35 7.81 8.57 -5.20
C PHE A 35 6.57 9.35 -4.75
N ASP A 36 6.26 10.48 -5.39
CA ASP A 36 5.05 11.25 -5.14
C ASP A 36 3.81 10.60 -5.77
N ILE A 37 3.99 9.61 -6.67
CA ILE A 37 2.91 8.79 -7.24
C ILE A 37 2.13 8.08 -6.13
N LEU A 38 2.81 7.70 -5.04
CA LEU A 38 2.19 7.06 -3.87
C LEU A 38 1.58 8.06 -2.88
N GLY A 39 1.54 9.35 -3.25
CA GLY A 39 1.09 10.44 -2.40
C GLY A 39 2.06 10.74 -1.25
N GLU A 40 1.52 11.35 -0.19
CA GLU A 40 2.29 11.69 1.00
C GLU A 40 2.59 10.44 1.82
N ASN A 41 3.86 10.05 1.84
CA ASN A 41 4.35 8.90 2.59
C ASN A 41 5.73 9.23 3.20
N ARG A 42 6.25 8.34 4.04
CA ARG A 42 7.51 8.57 4.74
C ARG A 42 8.69 8.60 3.77
N LEU A 43 8.65 7.78 2.71
CA LEU A 43 9.71 7.73 1.70
C LEU A 43 9.74 9.03 0.88
N SER A 44 8.62 9.52 0.36
CA SER A 44 8.56 10.81 -0.35
C SER A 44 8.98 11.98 0.55
N SER A 45 8.65 11.94 1.84
CA SER A 45 9.13 12.93 2.82
C SER A 45 10.65 12.88 3.04
N GLN A 46 11.23 11.67 3.10
CA GLN A 46 12.68 11.48 3.24
C GLN A 46 13.44 11.95 1.99
N LEU A 47 12.93 11.64 0.80
CA LEU A 47 13.59 11.97 -0.46
C LEU A 47 13.43 13.44 -0.87
N SER A 48 12.35 14.11 -0.43
CA SER A 48 12.15 15.55 -0.62
C SER A 48 12.94 16.42 0.36
N GLY A 49 13.70 15.82 1.29
CA GLY A 49 14.43 16.53 2.34
C GLY A 49 13.52 17.14 3.42
N ARG A 50 12.25 16.74 3.46
CA ARG A 50 11.30 17.11 4.53
C ARG A 50 11.58 16.35 5.83
N CYS A 51 12.15 15.15 5.72
CA CYS A 51 12.65 14.35 6.84
C CYS A 51 14.16 14.13 6.72
N GLU A 52 14.81 13.95 7.88
CA GLU A 52 16.24 13.64 7.94
C GLU A 52 16.49 12.24 7.36
N ALA A 53 17.30 12.19 6.31
CA ALA A 53 17.73 10.96 5.66
C ALA A 53 19.15 10.59 6.13
N GLN A 54 19.41 9.28 6.28
CA GLN A 54 20.78 8.80 6.44
C GLN A 54 21.54 8.99 5.13
N HIS A 55 22.81 9.37 5.22
CA HIS A 55 23.68 9.53 4.07
C HIS A 55 24.92 8.64 4.21
N ASP A 56 25.45 8.18 3.07
CA ASP A 56 26.73 7.47 3.01
C ASP A 56 27.93 8.43 3.03
N ALA A 57 29.15 7.90 2.98
CA ALA A 57 30.38 8.70 2.98
C ALA A 57 30.51 9.64 1.77
N ASN A 58 29.76 9.39 0.69
CA ASN A 58 29.75 10.19 -0.54
C ASN A 58 28.60 11.22 -0.55
N GLY A 59 27.80 11.29 0.52
CA GLY A 59 26.64 12.17 0.61
C GLY A 59 25.43 11.70 -0.20
N ASN A 60 25.37 10.45 -0.64
CA ASN A 60 24.16 9.87 -1.24
C ASN A 60 23.18 9.46 -0.13
N ILE A 61 21.89 9.47 -0.42
CA ILE A 61 20.88 8.97 0.54
C ILE A 61 21.06 7.46 0.68
N PHE A 62 21.25 7.00 1.91
CA PHE A 62 21.42 5.58 2.24
C PHE A 62 20.09 4.95 2.67
N LEU A 63 19.78 3.79 2.09
CA LEU A 63 18.62 2.98 2.40
C LEU A 63 19.08 1.61 2.86
N ASP A 64 18.75 1.25 4.10
CA ASP A 64 19.14 -0.03 4.72
C ASP A 64 18.20 -1.17 4.30
N TYR A 65 18.14 -1.45 3.00
CA TYR A 65 17.38 -2.54 2.40
C TYR A 65 18.19 -3.22 1.30
N SER A 66 17.97 -4.52 1.11
CA SER A 66 18.53 -5.29 -0.01
C SER A 66 18.05 -4.72 -1.35
N PRO A 67 18.90 -4.63 -2.39
CA PRO A 67 18.46 -4.24 -3.73
C PRO A 67 17.30 -5.09 -4.27
N GLU A 68 17.26 -6.38 -3.98
CA GLU A 68 16.20 -7.31 -4.39
C GLU A 68 14.84 -6.99 -3.77
N VAL A 69 14.84 -6.28 -2.62
CA VAL A 69 13.63 -5.85 -1.94
C VAL A 69 13.24 -4.43 -2.36
N PHE A 70 14.20 -3.52 -2.51
CA PHE A 70 13.86 -2.12 -2.83
C PHE A 70 13.60 -1.88 -4.32
N MET A 71 14.35 -2.53 -5.22
CA MET A 71 14.26 -2.26 -6.66
C MET A 71 12.89 -2.57 -7.28
N PRO A 72 12.16 -3.63 -6.89
CA PRO A 72 10.81 -3.86 -7.41
C PRO A 72 9.86 -2.68 -7.22
N LEU A 73 10.00 -1.93 -6.10
CA LEU A 73 9.24 -0.71 -5.89
C LEU A 73 9.60 0.37 -6.93
N VAL A 74 10.89 0.58 -7.18
CA VAL A 74 11.36 1.60 -8.13
C VAL A 74 10.89 1.30 -9.55
N GLU A 75 11.01 0.05 -10.00
CA GLU A 75 10.55 -0.34 -11.34
C GLU A 75 9.03 -0.23 -11.45
N TRP A 76 8.29 -0.70 -10.44
CA TRP A 76 6.84 -0.55 -10.40
C TRP A 76 6.37 0.92 -10.45
N LEU A 77 7.07 1.84 -9.76
CA LEU A 77 6.76 3.28 -9.83
C LEU A 77 7.06 3.89 -11.19
N ARG A 78 8.10 3.41 -11.89
CA ARG A 78 8.39 3.84 -13.27
C ARG A 78 7.30 3.37 -14.21
N ASP A 79 6.87 2.11 -14.08
CA ASP A 79 5.77 1.56 -14.87
C ASP A 79 4.47 2.35 -14.61
N LEU A 80 4.13 2.62 -13.35
CA LEU A 80 2.96 3.43 -13.01
C LEU A 80 3.03 4.86 -13.58
N ARG A 81 4.22 5.48 -13.55
CA ARG A 81 4.41 6.82 -14.13
C ARG A 81 4.17 6.79 -15.63
N ASP A 82 4.76 5.83 -16.31
CA ASP A 82 4.72 5.72 -17.76
C ASP A 82 3.32 5.29 -18.24
N MET A 83 2.56 4.58 -17.40
CA MET A 83 1.16 4.23 -17.63
C MET A 83 0.15 5.30 -17.23
N ARG A 84 0.54 6.38 -16.55
CA ARG A 84 -0.37 7.49 -16.22
C ARG A 84 -1.01 8.10 -17.47
N ASP A 85 -0.30 8.03 -18.60
CA ASP A 85 -0.77 8.49 -19.91
C ASP A 85 -1.41 7.37 -20.76
N ALA A 86 -1.44 6.13 -20.25
CA ALA A 86 -1.99 4.95 -20.91
C ALA A 86 -3.43 4.63 -20.47
N GLU A 87 -4.02 3.55 -20.99
CA GLU A 87 -5.42 3.21 -20.75
C GLU A 87 -5.75 3.00 -19.25
N PRO A 88 -6.88 3.55 -18.75
CA PRO A 88 -7.18 3.68 -17.32
C PRO A 88 -7.46 2.38 -16.55
N ASN A 89 -7.20 1.21 -17.12
CA ASN A 89 -7.54 -0.10 -16.51
C ASN A 89 -6.35 -1.09 -16.46
N VAL A 90 -5.12 -0.64 -16.71
CA VAL A 90 -3.96 -1.54 -16.61
C VAL A 90 -3.52 -1.67 -15.15
N ILE A 91 -3.68 -2.86 -14.59
CA ILE A 91 -3.15 -3.22 -13.28
C ILE A 91 -1.70 -3.67 -13.47
N VAL A 92 -0.75 -2.91 -12.94
CA VAL A 92 0.66 -3.30 -12.92
C VAL A 92 0.94 -4.03 -11.61
N GLN A 93 1.08 -5.35 -11.68
CA GLN A 93 1.52 -6.12 -10.53
C GLN A 93 3.02 -5.94 -10.31
N VAL A 94 3.43 -5.78 -9.05
CA VAL A 94 4.85 -5.73 -8.73
C VAL A 94 5.45 -7.13 -8.83
N LEU A 95 6.58 -7.25 -9.53
CA LEU A 95 7.30 -8.50 -9.65
C LEU A 95 8.32 -8.61 -8.51
N VAL A 96 7.96 -9.35 -7.46
CA VAL A 96 8.85 -9.66 -6.33
C VAL A 96 8.98 -11.17 -6.24
N GLN A 97 10.20 -11.67 -6.05
CA GLN A 97 10.44 -13.08 -5.78
C GLN A 97 9.72 -13.50 -4.49
N ASP A 98 9.14 -14.71 -4.49
CA ASP A 98 8.30 -15.20 -3.39
C ASP A 98 9.03 -15.16 -2.04
N GLU A 99 10.33 -15.46 -2.02
CA GLU A 99 11.16 -15.47 -0.81
C GLU A 99 11.39 -14.05 -0.24
N ARG A 100 11.24 -13.02 -1.07
CA ARG A 100 11.43 -11.61 -0.70
C ARG A 100 10.11 -10.87 -0.50
N ARG A 101 8.99 -11.48 -0.88
CA ARG A 101 7.66 -10.85 -0.87
C ARG A 101 7.26 -10.34 0.51
N TYR A 102 7.40 -11.15 1.55
CA TYR A 102 7.11 -10.72 2.93
C TYR A 102 7.96 -9.51 3.36
N SER A 103 9.26 -9.51 3.01
CA SER A 103 10.16 -8.40 3.33
C SER A 103 9.80 -7.12 2.57
N TRP A 104 9.38 -7.26 1.31
CA TRP A 104 8.91 -6.15 0.48
C TRP A 104 7.66 -5.50 1.09
N ILE A 105 6.65 -6.29 1.47
CA ILE A 105 5.42 -5.75 2.08
C ILE A 105 5.73 -5.05 3.41
N ARG A 106 6.63 -5.61 4.24
CA ARG A 106 7.09 -4.97 5.48
C ARG A 106 7.80 -3.64 5.22
N MET A 107 8.64 -3.57 4.20
CA MET A 107 9.32 -2.32 3.78
C MET A 107 8.28 -1.27 3.39
N MET A 108 7.29 -1.64 2.57
CA MET A 108 6.23 -0.71 2.15
C MET A 108 5.41 -0.17 3.33
N ARG A 109 5.10 -1.04 4.30
CA ARG A 109 4.45 -0.63 5.56
C ARG A 109 5.33 0.34 6.36
N ALA A 110 6.64 0.10 6.44
CA ALA A 110 7.59 0.96 7.15
C ALA A 110 7.72 2.36 6.52
N PHE A 111 7.49 2.45 5.20
CA PHE A 111 7.40 3.72 4.48
C PHE A 111 6.02 4.38 4.55
N SER A 112 5.08 3.82 5.31
CA SER A 112 3.71 4.32 5.44
C SER A 112 2.99 4.41 4.09
N VAL A 113 3.24 3.47 3.20
CA VAL A 113 2.50 3.39 1.93
C VAL A 113 1.06 2.95 2.23
N ASP A 114 0.10 3.67 1.63
CA ASP A 114 -1.33 3.39 1.75
C ASP A 114 -1.70 2.00 1.21
N VAL A 115 -2.61 1.32 1.89
CA VAL A 115 -3.07 -0.04 1.55
C VAL A 115 -3.60 -0.15 0.12
N ARG A 116 -4.20 0.92 -0.42
CA ARG A 116 -4.71 0.95 -1.80
C ARG A 116 -3.59 0.71 -2.81
N HIS A 117 -2.43 1.32 -2.59
CA HIS A 117 -1.28 1.13 -3.46
C HIS A 117 -0.72 -0.29 -3.36
N LEU A 118 -0.76 -0.90 -2.17
CA LEU A 118 -0.37 -2.31 -2.00
C LEU A 118 -1.32 -3.26 -2.73
N ALA A 119 -2.62 -3.01 -2.68
CA ALA A 119 -3.59 -3.79 -3.45
C ALA A 119 -3.39 -3.59 -4.96
N MET A 120 -3.13 -2.36 -5.42
CA MET A 120 -2.78 -2.09 -6.83
C MET A 120 -1.51 -2.81 -7.28
N ALA A 121 -0.52 -2.94 -6.38
CA ALA A 121 0.69 -3.73 -6.62
C ALA A 121 0.42 -5.24 -6.67
N GLY A 122 -0.79 -5.70 -6.37
CA GLY A 122 -1.17 -7.11 -6.36
C GLY A 122 -0.85 -7.82 -5.04
N VAL A 123 -0.71 -7.10 -3.92
CA VAL A 123 -0.61 -7.69 -2.59
C VAL A 123 -1.98 -8.19 -2.14
N GLN A 124 -2.02 -9.45 -1.70
CA GLN A 124 -3.27 -10.08 -1.27
C GLN A 124 -3.62 -9.71 0.17
N PHE A 125 -4.91 -9.84 0.49
CA PHE A 125 -5.45 -9.50 1.81
C PHE A 125 -4.73 -10.24 2.95
N HIS A 126 -4.50 -11.55 2.81
CA HIS A 126 -3.86 -12.37 3.85
C HIS A 126 -2.41 -11.95 4.10
N GLU A 127 -1.69 -11.52 3.07
CA GLU A 127 -0.31 -11.03 3.20
C GLU A 127 -0.23 -9.73 4.01
N LEU A 128 -1.24 -8.86 3.86
CA LEU A 128 -1.36 -7.63 4.63
C LEU A 128 -1.68 -7.90 6.10
N VAL A 129 -2.56 -8.87 6.37
CA VAL A 129 -2.82 -9.33 7.74
C VAL A 129 -1.54 -9.89 8.37
N ALA A 130 -0.78 -10.72 7.63
CA ALA A 130 0.45 -11.34 8.11
C ALA A 130 1.55 -10.32 8.49
N VAL A 131 1.55 -9.12 7.89
CA VAL A 131 2.46 -8.02 8.28
C VAL A 131 1.88 -7.07 9.32
N GLY A 132 0.64 -7.30 9.77
CA GLY A 132 0.00 -6.59 10.87
C GLY A 132 -0.82 -5.36 10.46
N TYR A 133 -1.44 -5.35 9.27
CA TYR A 133 -2.53 -4.39 8.98
C TYR A 133 -3.80 -4.80 9.71
N SER A 134 -4.55 -3.82 10.22
CA SER A 134 -5.82 -4.07 10.90
C SER A 134 -6.98 -4.24 9.90
N GLY A 135 -8.01 -4.99 10.28
CA GLY A 135 -9.22 -5.13 9.48
C GLY A 135 -9.86 -3.78 9.10
N THR A 136 -9.82 -2.80 10.01
CA THR A 136 -10.28 -1.43 9.74
C THR A 136 -9.55 -0.77 8.58
N GLN A 137 -8.24 -1.00 8.42
CA GLN A 137 -7.44 -0.46 7.31
C GLN A 137 -7.72 -1.19 5.99
N LEU A 138 -8.05 -2.48 6.06
CA LEU A 138 -8.26 -3.34 4.89
C LEU A 138 -9.68 -3.17 4.29
N ARG A 139 -10.67 -2.82 5.11
CA ARG A 139 -12.08 -2.61 4.69
C ARG A 139 -12.27 -1.53 3.63
N SER A 140 -11.36 -0.56 3.53
CA SER A 140 -11.46 0.51 2.52
C SER A 140 -11.01 0.08 1.12
N VAL A 141 -10.37 -1.09 1.01
CA VAL A 141 -9.72 -1.54 -0.22
C VAL A 141 -10.25 -2.89 -0.68
N PHE A 142 -10.49 -3.80 0.26
CA PHE A 142 -10.97 -5.15 -0.01
C PHE A 142 -12.43 -5.28 0.37
N LYS A 143 -13.21 -5.93 -0.51
CA LYS A 143 -14.56 -6.37 -0.19
C LYS A 143 -14.44 -7.66 0.64
N LEU A 144 -14.66 -7.52 1.94
CA LEU A 144 -14.53 -8.63 2.88
C LEU A 144 -15.88 -9.33 3.05
N ASP A 145 -15.88 -10.66 2.96
CA ASP A 145 -17.05 -11.47 3.27
C ASP A 145 -17.34 -11.48 4.79
N CYS A 146 -18.47 -12.08 5.17
CA CYS A 146 -18.88 -12.13 6.57
C CYS A 146 -17.83 -12.85 7.45
N THR A 147 -17.27 -13.96 6.94
CA THR A 147 -16.30 -14.78 7.68
C THR A 147 -15.00 -14.05 7.96
N LEU A 148 -14.41 -13.39 6.95
CA LEU A 148 -13.18 -12.64 7.12
C LEU A 148 -13.39 -11.42 8.02
N GLN A 149 -14.56 -10.78 7.98
CA GLN A 149 -14.87 -9.70 8.90
C GLN A 149 -14.97 -10.19 10.35
N LEU A 150 -15.66 -11.30 10.61
CA LEU A 150 -15.68 -11.91 11.95
C LEU A 150 -14.27 -12.31 12.41
N ALA A 151 -13.45 -12.89 11.54
CA ALA A 151 -12.06 -13.26 11.85
C ALA A 151 -11.19 -12.05 12.22
N LEU A 152 -11.50 -10.88 11.66
CA LEU A 152 -10.86 -9.61 11.99
C LEU A 152 -11.41 -8.94 13.27
N GLY A 153 -12.35 -9.59 13.96
CA GLY A 153 -12.94 -9.12 15.21
C GLY A 153 -14.06 -8.09 15.03
N VAL A 154 -14.69 -8.01 13.85
CA VAL A 154 -15.88 -7.20 13.62
C VAL A 154 -17.06 -7.79 14.40
N SER A 155 -17.84 -6.94 15.06
CA SER A 155 -18.96 -7.44 15.89
C SER A 155 -20.13 -7.90 15.02
N VAL A 156 -20.97 -8.78 15.57
CA VAL A 156 -22.19 -9.27 14.92
C VAL A 156 -23.12 -8.09 14.59
N GLU A 157 -23.22 -7.11 15.48
CA GLU A 157 -24.05 -5.92 15.29
C GLU A 157 -23.53 -5.05 14.14
N GLU A 158 -22.21 -4.88 14.02
CA GLU A 158 -21.60 -4.16 12.89
C GLU A 158 -21.86 -4.87 11.56
N LEU A 159 -21.88 -6.21 11.54
CA LEU A 159 -22.20 -7.00 10.35
C LEU A 159 -23.68 -6.91 9.96
N GLN A 160 -24.59 -6.94 10.94
CA GLN A 160 -26.01 -6.72 10.69
C GLN A 160 -26.26 -5.32 10.13
N GLN A 161 -25.58 -4.29 10.66
CA GLN A 161 -25.65 -2.92 10.13
C GLN A 161 -25.08 -2.82 8.71
N ALA A 162 -24.08 -3.63 8.37
CA ALA A 162 -23.53 -3.75 7.02
C ALA A 162 -24.43 -4.53 6.06
N GLY A 163 -25.57 -5.07 6.53
CA GLY A 163 -26.58 -5.73 5.71
C GLY A 163 -26.41 -7.24 5.55
N PHE A 164 -25.55 -7.89 6.35
CA PHE A 164 -25.45 -9.35 6.36
C PHE A 164 -26.65 -9.98 7.06
N SER A 165 -27.16 -11.10 6.53
CA SER A 165 -28.27 -11.83 7.14
C SER A 165 -27.79 -12.61 8.37
N GLU A 166 -28.71 -12.93 9.29
CA GLU A 166 -28.39 -13.80 10.44
C GLU A 166 -27.91 -15.19 10.01
N GLU A 167 -28.38 -15.69 8.85
CA GLU A 167 -27.95 -16.97 8.29
C GLU A 167 -26.49 -16.90 7.81
N ASP A 168 -26.09 -15.79 7.17
CA ASP A 168 -24.70 -15.57 6.73
C ASP A 168 -23.75 -15.52 7.93
N ILE A 169 -24.14 -14.78 8.99
CA ILE A 169 -23.34 -14.64 10.21
C ILE A 169 -23.19 -16.00 10.90
N ARG A 170 -24.28 -16.76 11.03
CA ARG A 170 -24.24 -18.10 11.65
C ARG A 170 -23.39 -19.08 10.83
N GLY A 171 -23.48 -19.00 9.50
CA GLY A 171 -22.63 -19.79 8.59
C GLY A 171 -21.15 -19.44 8.78
N ALA A 172 -20.82 -18.16 8.83
CA ALA A 172 -19.48 -17.66 9.07
C ALA A 172 -18.93 -18.08 10.45
N GLU A 173 -19.71 -18.01 11.51
CA GLU A 173 -19.35 -18.52 12.85
C GLU A 173 -19.10 -20.04 12.85
N ALA A 174 -19.90 -20.80 12.11
CA ALA A 174 -19.71 -22.25 11.98
C ALA A 174 -18.38 -22.57 11.27
N ILE A 175 -18.04 -21.82 10.22
CA ILE A 175 -16.76 -21.92 9.53
C ILE A 175 -15.61 -21.60 10.48
N LEU A 176 -15.71 -20.51 11.26
CA LEU A 176 -14.68 -20.15 12.25
C LEU A 176 -14.52 -21.18 13.37
N ARG A 177 -15.59 -21.90 13.72
CA ARG A 177 -15.50 -23.02 14.67
C ARG A 177 -14.72 -24.20 14.10
N GLU A 178 -14.81 -24.44 12.80
CA GLU A 178 -14.04 -25.47 12.09
C GLU A 178 -12.59 -25.02 11.82
N TYR A 179 -12.40 -23.74 11.47
CA TYR A 179 -11.12 -23.09 11.17
C TYR A 179 -10.93 -21.85 12.06
N PRO A 180 -10.39 -22.00 13.28
CA PRO A 180 -10.25 -20.89 14.24
C PRO A 180 -9.33 -19.77 13.78
N ASP A 181 -8.43 -20.05 12.83
CA ASP A 181 -7.55 -19.09 12.20
C ASP A 181 -7.64 -19.21 10.68
N PRO A 182 -8.69 -18.66 10.05
CA PRO A 182 -8.83 -18.69 8.59
C PRO A 182 -7.83 -17.78 7.88
N LEU A 183 -7.16 -16.87 8.62
CA LEU A 183 -6.19 -15.92 8.08
C LEU A 183 -4.78 -16.53 8.01
N GLY A 184 -4.46 -17.45 8.93
CA GLY A 184 -3.24 -18.26 8.92
C GLY A 184 -3.37 -19.57 8.12
N ASN A 185 -4.60 -19.98 7.76
CA ASN A 185 -4.83 -21.22 7.02
C ASN A 185 -4.98 -20.96 5.51
N THR A 186 -3.94 -21.31 4.75
CA THR A 186 -3.90 -21.15 3.29
C THR A 186 -5.01 -21.91 2.56
N ASP A 187 -5.47 -23.06 3.07
CA ASP A 187 -6.50 -23.87 2.41
C ASP A 187 -7.88 -23.20 2.40
N TYR A 188 -8.17 -22.34 3.39
CA TYR A 188 -9.42 -21.57 3.43
C TYR A 188 -9.37 -20.39 2.45
N ILE A 189 -8.23 -19.69 2.38
CA ILE A 189 -8.03 -18.51 1.54
C ILE A 189 -8.10 -18.89 0.04
N PHE A 190 -7.44 -19.98 -0.38
CA PHE A 190 -7.44 -20.41 -1.78
C PHE A 190 -8.82 -20.88 -2.29
N ARG A 191 -9.77 -21.21 -1.41
CA ARG A 191 -11.16 -21.54 -1.83
C ARG A 191 -12.00 -20.30 -2.16
N GLN A 192 -11.62 -19.13 -1.65
CA GLN A 192 -12.40 -17.89 -1.77
C GLN A 192 -11.86 -16.94 -2.86
N ASP A 193 -10.59 -17.09 -3.26
CA ASP A 193 -9.96 -16.31 -4.34
C ASP A 193 -9.87 -17.10 -5.66
N PRO A 194 -10.85 -17.00 -6.59
CA PRO A 194 -10.54 -17.27 -7.99
C PRO A 194 -9.50 -16.25 -8.49
N PRO A 195 -8.63 -16.62 -9.46
CA PRO A 195 -7.63 -15.71 -10.00
C PRO A 195 -8.29 -14.40 -10.43
N LEU A 196 -7.76 -13.31 -9.86
CA LEU A 196 -8.25 -11.94 -9.92
C LEU A 196 -8.79 -11.52 -11.31
N VAL A 197 -10.13 -11.54 -11.47
CA VAL A 197 -10.82 -10.79 -12.53
C VAL A 197 -11.39 -9.53 -11.87
N TRP A 198 -10.57 -8.49 -11.73
CA TRP A 198 -11.06 -7.19 -11.28
C TRP A 198 -11.74 -6.47 -12.46
N GLY A 199 -13.00 -6.09 -12.26
CA GLY A 199 -13.73 -5.19 -13.17
C GLY A 199 -13.16 -3.77 -13.18
N PRO A 200 -13.62 -2.90 -14.10
CA PRO A 200 -13.08 -1.56 -14.30
C PRO A 200 -13.33 -0.66 -13.08
N TRP A 201 -12.28 0.02 -12.60
CA TRP A 201 -12.21 0.80 -11.35
C TRP A 201 -13.05 2.10 -11.32
N ARG A 202 -14.18 2.20 -12.05
CA ARG A 202 -14.97 3.44 -12.13
C ARG A 202 -15.93 3.71 -10.97
N GLU A 203 -16.22 2.74 -10.10
CA GLU A 203 -17.32 2.90 -9.12
C GLU A 203 -16.92 3.37 -7.71
N TYR A 204 -15.63 3.55 -7.40
CA TYR A 204 -15.17 3.97 -6.06
C TYR A 204 -14.52 5.36 -5.99
N LEU A 205 -14.59 6.16 -7.05
CA LEU A 205 -14.34 7.60 -6.96
C LEU A 205 -15.67 8.32 -6.73
N VAL A 206 -16.00 8.57 -5.47
CA VAL A 206 -16.95 9.62 -5.12
C VAL A 206 -16.45 10.91 -5.78
N PRO A 207 -17.23 11.57 -6.66
CA PRO A 207 -16.81 12.85 -7.21
C PRO A 207 -16.79 13.86 -6.07
N CYS A 208 -15.61 14.34 -5.69
CA CYS A 208 -15.49 15.57 -4.94
C CYS A 208 -16.18 16.69 -5.75
N PRO A 209 -17.20 17.38 -5.22
CA PRO A 209 -17.75 18.54 -5.91
C PRO A 209 -16.77 19.70 -5.71
N PHE A 210 -15.80 19.83 -6.61
CA PHE A 210 -15.16 21.12 -6.84
C PHE A 210 -15.98 21.87 -7.89
N THR A 211 -16.96 22.63 -7.40
CA THR A 211 -17.57 23.71 -8.17
C THR A 211 -16.50 24.76 -8.44
N TYR A 212 -15.96 24.79 -9.65
CA TYR A 212 -15.37 26.02 -10.20
C TYR A 212 -16.53 26.93 -10.59
N ALA A 213 -16.82 27.91 -9.75
CA ALA A 213 -17.54 29.11 -10.17
C ALA A 213 -16.48 30.11 -10.67
N GLY A 214 -16.61 30.55 -11.91
CA GLY A 214 -15.75 31.55 -12.52
C GLY A 214 -16.22 31.85 -13.94
N GLU A 215 -17.23 32.71 -14.03
CA GLU A 215 -17.45 33.58 -15.18
C GLU A 215 -16.32 34.63 -15.29
#